data_AF-Q4V3S5-F1
#
_entry.id   AF-Q4V3S5-F1
#
_cell.length_a   1.000
_cell.length_b   1.000
_cell.length_c   1.000
_cell.angle_alpha   90.00
_cell.angle_beta   90.00
_cell.angle_gamma   90.00
#
_symmetry.space_group_name_H-M   'P 1'
#
loop_
_entity.id
_entity.type
_entity.pdbx_description
1 polymer ?
#
loop_
_entity_poly.entity_id
_entity_poly.type
_entity_poly.pdbx_seq_one_letter_code
_entity_poly.pdbx_strand_id
1 'polypeptide(L)'
;MAANNLRQIPLTCSGHTRPVVHLDFSDICDAGYFLISACKDGSPMLRQQMPLQDQHPSQRLSRMNNASTMTDIAPVEHRGGRNRRPGGRRGRRKFWDNIKFPEGQWEWGGCSDNVNFGLRHSRVFLDAKQRQRRSDLGTLVKFHNNNAGRLAIRDAMRLECKCHGLSGSCTVKTCWLKMPPFREVAGRLRDRYDSARKVTLRNDGNSFMPESPHARPANKYQLVFADDSPDFCTPNSKTGALGTQGRECNVTSSGSDRCDRLCCNRGHTRRIVEEQTNCKCVFKWCCEVTCEKCLEHRAVNTCL
;
A
#
# COMPACT_ATOMS: atom_id res chain seq x y z
N MET A 1 23.84 38.51 21.34
CA MET A 1 23.16 38.04 20.11
C MET A 1 23.41 36.54 19.97
N ALA A 2 22.49 35.70 20.43
CA ALA A 2 22.63 34.25 20.32
C ALA A 2 22.12 33.81 18.94
N ALA A 3 23.04 33.31 18.11
CA ALA A 3 22.70 32.73 16.82
C ALA A 3 21.86 31.46 17.05
N ASN A 4 20.59 31.51 16.61
CA ASN A 4 19.70 30.35 16.58
C ASN A 4 20.26 29.33 15.58
N ASN A 5 21.04 28.37 16.07
CA ASN A 5 21.43 27.18 15.31
C ASN A 5 20.20 26.27 15.13
N LEU A 6 19.33 26.61 14.18
CA LEU A 6 18.35 25.68 13.63
C LEU A 6 19.12 24.51 12.99
N ARG A 7 19.22 23.39 13.71
CA ARG A 7 19.66 22.11 13.14
C ARG A 7 18.69 21.75 12.02
N GLN A 8 19.05 22.03 10.78
CA GLN A 8 18.37 21.49 9.61
C GLN A 8 18.57 19.98 9.60
N ILE A 9 17.51 19.24 9.95
CA ILE A 9 17.48 17.78 9.83
C ILE A 9 17.30 17.49 8.34
N PRO A 10 18.28 16.87 7.68
CA PRO A 10 18.26 16.82 6.24
C PRO A 10 17.33 15.67 5.80
N LEU A 11 16.40 15.97 4.89
CA LEU A 11 15.33 15.06 4.48
C LEU A 11 15.92 13.87 3.70
N THR A 12 16.05 12.70 4.31
CA THR A 12 16.41 11.47 3.58
C THR A 12 15.14 10.78 3.10
N CYS A 13 14.81 10.91 1.80
CA CYS A 13 13.67 10.24 1.18
C CYS A 13 14.06 8.82 0.70
N SER A 14 13.08 7.90 0.66
CA SER A 14 13.27 6.53 0.17
C SER A 14 13.81 6.49 -1.25
N GLY A 15 15.02 5.95 -1.44
CA GLY A 15 15.69 5.84 -2.76
C GLY A 15 16.95 6.71 -2.89
N HIS A 16 17.18 7.65 -1.97
CA HIS A 16 18.42 8.43 -1.93
C HIS A 16 19.39 7.87 -0.88
N THR A 17 20.69 7.86 -1.19
CA THR A 17 21.74 7.44 -0.24
C THR A 17 22.25 8.60 0.62
N ARG A 18 21.86 9.83 0.28
CA ARG A 18 22.21 11.08 0.98
C ARG A 18 20.96 11.96 1.15
N PRO A 19 21.04 13.02 1.97
CA PRO A 19 19.88 13.88 2.15
C PRO A 19 19.51 14.65 0.89
N VAL A 20 18.19 14.80 0.69
CA VAL A 20 17.58 15.55 -0.40
C VAL A 20 17.80 17.04 -0.15
N VAL A 21 18.40 17.69 -1.15
CA VAL A 21 18.74 19.12 -1.10
C VAL A 21 17.88 19.93 -2.07
N HIS A 22 17.18 19.28 -3.00
CA HIS A 22 16.30 19.92 -3.97
C HIS A 22 15.01 19.10 -4.17
N LEU A 23 13.87 19.80 -4.14
CA LEU A 23 12.54 19.26 -4.38
C LEU A 23 11.83 20.20 -5.35
N ASP A 24 11.24 19.65 -6.40
CA ASP A 24 10.48 20.41 -7.38
C ASP A 24 9.21 19.67 -7.80
N PHE A 25 8.14 20.41 -8.02
CA PHE A 25 6.80 19.88 -8.26
C PHE A 25 6.34 20.28 -9.67
N SER A 26 5.80 19.33 -10.42
CA SER A 26 5.08 19.67 -11.65
C SER A 26 3.74 20.31 -11.32
N ASP A 27 3.18 21.01 -12.30
CA ASP A 27 1.76 21.32 -12.31
C ASP A 27 0.92 20.03 -12.22
N ILE A 28 -0.30 20.18 -11.72
CA ILE A 28 -1.26 19.08 -11.61
C ILE A 28 -1.78 18.74 -13.02
N CYS A 29 -1.57 17.51 -13.47
CA CYS A 29 -2.10 16.98 -14.71
C CYS A 29 -3.10 15.82 -14.45
N ASP A 30 -3.73 15.30 -15.50
CA ASP A 30 -4.73 14.22 -15.40
C ASP A 30 -4.14 12.90 -14.86
N ALA A 31 -2.81 12.75 -14.84
CA ALA A 31 -2.09 11.62 -14.24
C ALA A 31 -1.60 11.89 -12.80
N GLY A 32 -1.93 13.06 -12.24
CA GLY A 32 -1.55 13.54 -10.92
C GLY A 32 -0.50 14.65 -10.97
N TYR A 33 0.25 14.86 -9.90
CA TYR A 33 1.43 15.73 -9.93
C TYR A 33 2.69 14.88 -9.77
N PHE A 34 3.75 15.30 -10.44
CA PHE A 34 5.06 14.68 -10.37
C PHE A 34 5.93 15.46 -9.40
N LEU A 35 6.71 14.75 -8.61
CA LEU A 35 7.73 15.33 -7.74
C LEU A 35 9.10 14.82 -8.19
N ILE A 36 10.03 15.73 -8.42
CA ILE A 36 11.44 15.41 -8.61
C ILE A 36 12.16 15.69 -7.30
N SER A 37 12.84 14.67 -6.78
CA SER A 37 13.71 14.78 -5.61
C SER A 37 15.15 14.53 -6.03
N ALA A 38 16.06 15.45 -5.74
CA ALA A 38 17.49 15.29 -6.01
C ALA A 38 18.31 15.41 -4.72
N CYS A 39 19.31 14.54 -4.60
CA CYS A 39 20.21 14.54 -3.45
C CYS A 39 21.62 15.00 -3.86
N LYS A 40 22.51 15.21 -2.87
CA LYS A 40 23.84 15.83 -3.09
C LYS A 40 24.77 15.01 -4.01
N ASP A 41 24.39 13.80 -4.40
CA ASP A 41 25.09 12.97 -5.39
C ASP A 41 24.65 13.23 -6.85
N GLY A 42 23.71 14.16 -7.09
CA GLY A 42 23.32 14.61 -8.43
C GLY A 42 22.36 13.67 -9.17
N SER A 43 21.81 12.65 -8.53
CA SER A 43 20.85 11.72 -9.16
C SER A 43 19.39 12.11 -8.85
N PRO A 44 18.63 12.69 -9.81
CA PRO A 44 17.23 13.01 -9.60
C PRO A 44 16.36 11.74 -9.65
N MET A 45 15.37 11.66 -8.77
CA MET A 45 14.33 10.62 -8.79
C MET A 45 12.96 11.25 -9.05
N LEU A 46 12.32 10.83 -10.14
CA LEU A 46 10.95 11.18 -10.49
C LEU A 46 9.96 10.29 -9.73
N ARG A 47 8.97 10.91 -9.08
CA ARG A 47 7.93 10.24 -8.30
C ARG A 47 6.58 10.68 -8.82
N GLN A 48 5.72 9.72 -9.16
CA GLN A 48 4.35 9.97 -9.58
C GLN A 48 3.41 9.76 -8.39
N GLN A 49 2.61 10.78 -8.05
CA GLN A 49 1.49 10.65 -7.12
C GLN A 49 0.19 10.61 -7.94
N MET A 50 -0.66 9.61 -7.68
CA MET A 50 -1.90 9.36 -8.43
C MET A 50 -2.86 10.57 -8.39
N PRO A 51 -3.65 10.83 -9.45
CA PRO A 51 -4.50 12.01 -9.58
C PRO A 51 -5.70 12.01 -8.63
N LEU A 52 -6.17 13.22 -8.28
CA LEU A 52 -7.32 13.52 -7.42
C LEU A 52 -8.69 13.45 -8.15
N GLN A 53 -8.74 13.07 -9.44
CA GLN A 53 -9.96 13.11 -10.26
C GLN A 53 -10.98 11.99 -9.98
N ASP A 54 -10.68 11.00 -9.14
CA ASP A 54 -11.62 9.92 -8.78
C ASP A 54 -12.67 10.28 -7.70
N GLN A 55 -12.82 11.57 -7.34
CA GLN A 55 -13.82 12.00 -6.35
C GLN A 55 -15.11 12.54 -6.98
N HIS A 56 -15.88 11.67 -7.65
CA HIS A 56 -17.29 11.96 -7.94
C HIS A 56 -18.21 11.62 -6.73
N PRO A 57 -19.28 12.39 -6.46
CA PRO A 57 -20.04 12.33 -5.20
C PRO A 57 -21.00 11.13 -5.02
N SER A 58 -20.96 10.11 -5.87
CA SER A 58 -21.97 9.03 -5.89
C SER A 58 -21.48 7.66 -5.36
N GLN A 59 -20.30 7.59 -4.76
CA GLN A 59 -19.72 6.34 -4.28
C GLN A 59 -20.44 5.82 -3.01
N ARG A 60 -21.54 5.10 -3.22
CA ARG A 60 -22.12 4.17 -2.24
C ARG A 60 -21.09 3.10 -1.89
N LEU A 61 -21.18 2.58 -0.66
CA LEU A 61 -20.23 1.68 0.04
C LEU A 61 -19.91 0.39 -0.72
N SER A 62 -19.18 0.47 -1.83
CA SER A 62 -18.56 -0.67 -2.50
C SER A 62 -17.14 -0.87 -1.98
N ARG A 63 -16.64 -2.11 -2.13
CA ARG A 63 -15.42 -2.62 -1.49
C ARG A 63 -14.09 -1.96 -1.95
N MET A 64 -14.10 -0.94 -2.81
CA MET A 64 -12.92 -0.52 -3.59
C MET A 64 -12.30 0.83 -3.21
N ASN A 65 -12.91 1.61 -2.32
CA ASN A 65 -12.46 3.00 -2.14
C ASN A 65 -11.71 3.13 -0.81
N ASN A 66 -10.42 3.48 -0.88
CA ASN A 66 -9.73 4.42 0.02
C ASN A 66 -8.20 4.32 -0.14
N ALA A 67 -7.59 5.25 -0.88
CA ALA A 67 -6.16 5.51 -0.80
C ALA A 67 -5.85 7.00 -0.95
N SER A 68 -4.77 7.41 -0.27
CA SER A 68 -4.00 8.64 -0.46
C SER A 68 -4.46 9.89 0.32
N THR A 69 -3.67 10.29 1.32
CA THR A 69 -2.57 11.27 1.21
C THR A 69 -1.77 11.29 2.52
N MET A 70 -0.48 11.63 2.46
CA MET A 70 0.43 11.71 3.61
C MET A 70 1.34 12.94 3.46
N THR A 71 1.32 13.86 4.43
CA THR A 71 2.37 14.86 4.66
C THR A 71 2.65 15.07 6.17
N ASP A 72 3.95 15.17 6.47
CA ASP A 72 4.65 15.82 7.59
C ASP A 72 4.52 15.39 9.07
N ILE A 73 5.60 14.74 9.59
CA ILE A 73 6.40 15.06 10.82
C ILE A 73 6.97 13.86 11.61
N ALA A 74 8.30 13.91 11.79
CA ALA A 74 9.19 13.32 12.81
C ALA A 74 9.54 11.81 12.78
N PRO A 75 10.83 11.44 12.59
CA PRO A 75 11.34 10.09 12.86
C PRO A 75 11.45 9.81 14.37
N VAL A 76 11.26 8.54 14.77
CA VAL A 76 11.54 8.09 16.14
C VAL A 76 13.03 7.74 16.22
N GLU A 77 13.84 8.60 16.83
CA GLU A 77 15.23 8.27 17.17
C GLU A 77 15.27 7.22 18.29
N HIS A 78 15.77 6.03 17.97
CA HIS A 78 16.14 5.03 18.98
C HIS A 78 17.60 5.26 19.39
N ARG A 79 17.85 5.69 20.64
CA ARG A 79 19.20 5.76 21.21
C ARG A 79 19.82 4.36 21.24
N GLY A 80 21.01 4.23 20.63
CA GLY A 80 21.73 2.98 20.41
C GLY A 80 21.95 2.18 21.70
N GLY A 81 21.66 0.88 21.62
CA GLY A 81 21.94 -0.09 22.67
C GLY A 81 21.95 -1.51 22.09
N ARG A 82 22.93 -2.32 22.52
CA ARG A 82 23.11 -3.72 22.10
C ARG A 82 21.94 -4.59 22.55
N ASN A 83 21.40 -5.41 21.64
CA ASN A 83 20.45 -6.49 21.93
C ASN A 83 19.22 -6.12 22.79
N ARG A 84 18.64 -4.92 22.67
CA ARG A 84 17.42 -4.58 23.43
C ARG A 84 16.19 -4.54 22.54
N ARG A 85 15.23 -5.47 22.75
CA ARG A 85 13.83 -5.20 22.40
C ARG A 85 13.42 -3.88 23.05
N PRO A 86 12.81 -2.91 22.34
CA PRO A 86 12.45 -1.64 22.94
C PRO A 86 11.53 -1.87 24.15
N GLY A 87 12.03 -1.57 25.35
CA GLY A 87 11.29 -1.72 26.59
C GLY A 87 10.06 -0.81 26.57
N GLY A 88 8.88 -1.42 26.46
CA GLY A 88 7.61 -0.70 26.42
C GLY A 88 6.77 -0.95 27.68
N ARG A 89 6.14 0.11 28.22
CA ARG A 89 5.02 0.02 29.19
C ARG A 89 4.01 -1.04 28.73
N ARG A 90 3.34 -1.74 29.66
CA ARG A 90 2.57 -3.01 29.49
C ARG A 90 1.63 -3.12 28.26
N GLY A 91 1.25 -2.02 27.57
CA GLY A 91 0.52 -2.03 26.29
C GLY A 91 1.35 -2.04 24.99
N ARG A 92 2.64 -1.69 25.02
CA ARG A 92 3.55 -1.65 23.84
C ARG A 92 4.14 -3.02 23.46
N ARG A 93 3.92 -4.06 24.27
CA ARG A 93 4.48 -5.41 24.05
C ARG A 93 3.94 -6.07 22.78
N LYS A 94 2.62 -5.93 22.51
CA LYS A 94 1.92 -6.60 21.41
C LYS A 94 2.41 -6.27 19.99
N PHE A 95 3.04 -5.11 19.78
CA PHE A 95 3.58 -4.74 18.46
C PHE A 95 4.84 -5.55 18.13
N TRP A 96 5.71 -5.74 19.12
CA TRP A 96 6.99 -6.43 18.95
C TRP A 96 6.86 -7.95 18.90
N ASP A 97 5.73 -8.50 19.34
CA ASP A 97 5.48 -9.95 19.35
C ASP A 97 5.48 -10.56 17.94
N ASN A 98 5.09 -9.78 16.92
CA ASN A 98 5.07 -10.23 15.53
C ASN A 98 6.41 -10.03 14.80
N ILE A 99 7.38 -9.36 15.43
CA ILE A 99 8.66 -9.03 14.81
C ILE A 99 9.68 -10.12 15.16
N LYS A 100 10.17 -10.82 14.13
CA LYS A 100 11.27 -11.77 14.28
C LYS A 100 12.59 -11.01 14.44
N PHE A 101 13.25 -11.22 15.57
CA PHE A 101 14.57 -10.66 15.84
C PHE A 101 15.65 -11.65 15.41
N PRO A 102 16.78 -11.16 14.88
CA PRO A 102 17.88 -12.01 14.45
C PRO A 102 18.59 -12.62 15.67
N GLU A 103 19.13 -13.82 15.48
CA GLU A 103 19.97 -14.51 16.47
C GLU A 103 21.36 -13.84 16.57
N GLY A 104 22.01 -13.97 17.73
CA GLY A 104 23.34 -13.40 17.99
C GLY A 104 23.34 -11.91 18.34
N GLN A 105 24.52 -11.29 18.30
CA GLN A 105 24.67 -9.86 18.63
C GLN A 105 24.27 -8.97 17.45
N TRP A 106 23.51 -7.91 17.74
CA TRP A 106 23.15 -6.86 16.79
C TRP A 106 22.84 -5.55 17.53
N GLU A 107 22.91 -4.45 16.79
CA GLU A 107 22.65 -3.12 17.31
C GLU A 107 21.52 -2.43 16.55
N TRP A 108 20.73 -1.62 17.26
CA TRP A 108 19.79 -0.71 16.62
C TRP A 108 20.56 0.42 15.93
N GLY A 109 20.21 0.71 14.69
CA GLY A 109 20.72 1.86 13.95
C GLY A 109 19.87 2.17 12.73
N GLY A 110 20.46 2.82 11.72
CA GLY A 110 19.75 3.19 10.50
C GLY A 110 18.60 4.18 10.72
N CYS A 111 17.73 4.31 9.72
CA CYS A 111 16.50 5.10 9.80
C CYS A 111 15.31 4.15 9.88
N SER A 112 14.70 4.05 11.07
CA SER A 112 13.51 3.23 11.26
C SER A 112 12.26 3.96 10.79
N ASP A 113 11.45 3.28 9.97
CA ASP A 113 10.19 3.83 9.48
C ASP A 113 9.21 4.09 10.63
N ASN A 114 8.75 5.34 10.75
CA ASN A 114 7.79 5.72 11.78
C ASN A 114 6.35 5.39 11.35
N VAL A 115 6.01 4.10 11.39
CA VAL A 115 4.66 3.64 11.05
C VAL A 115 3.58 4.34 11.87
N ASN A 116 3.82 4.57 13.17
CA ASN A 116 2.83 5.18 14.06
C ASN A 116 2.46 6.60 13.66
N PHE A 117 3.42 7.36 13.11
CA PHE A 117 3.14 8.66 12.53
C PHE A 117 2.19 8.55 11.33
N GLY A 118 2.51 7.69 10.35
CA GLY A 118 1.65 7.44 9.20
C GLY A 118 0.24 6.97 9.57
N LEU A 119 0.10 6.09 10.56
CA LEU A 119 -1.21 5.62 11.05
C LEU A 119 -2.01 6.74 11.73
N ARG A 120 -1.35 7.64 12.47
CA ARG A 120 -2.01 8.78 13.10
C ARG A 120 -2.54 9.74 12.05
N HIS A 121 -1.73 10.05 11.04
CA HIS A 121 -2.13 10.94 9.96
C HIS A 121 -3.26 10.31 9.12
N SER A 122 -3.15 9.03 8.77
CA SER A 122 -4.23 8.27 8.11
C SER A 122 -5.54 8.31 8.89
N ARG A 123 -5.48 8.23 10.23
CA ARG A 123 -6.67 8.38 11.07
C ARG A 123 -7.23 9.80 10.98
N VAL A 124 -6.42 10.85 11.09
CA VAL A 124 -6.93 12.22 10.97
C VAL A 124 -7.53 12.45 9.58
N PHE A 125 -6.85 12.04 8.51
CA PHE A 125 -7.29 12.30 7.15
C PHE A 125 -8.54 11.49 6.76
N LEU A 126 -8.52 10.16 6.93
CA LEU A 126 -9.61 9.29 6.48
C LEU A 126 -10.80 9.28 7.44
N ASP A 127 -10.58 9.55 8.73
CA ASP A 127 -11.62 9.42 9.74
C ASP A 127 -12.23 10.79 10.16
N ALA A 128 -11.56 11.95 9.94
CA ALA A 128 -12.05 13.25 10.44
C ALA A 128 -13.39 13.70 9.84
N LYS A 129 -13.57 13.61 8.51
CA LYS A 129 -14.84 13.99 7.85
C LYS A 129 -16.01 13.14 8.32
N GLN A 130 -15.74 11.89 8.71
CA GLN A 130 -16.77 10.94 9.09
C GLN A 130 -17.19 11.10 10.57
N ARG A 131 -16.33 11.65 11.44
CA ARG A 131 -16.65 11.92 12.86
C ARG A 131 -17.68 13.04 13.06
N GLN A 132 -17.85 13.90 12.07
CA GLN A 132 -18.83 15.00 12.09
C GLN A 132 -20.24 14.54 11.68
N ARG A 133 -20.38 13.32 11.13
CA ARG A 133 -21.65 12.74 10.72
C ARG A 133 -22.22 11.86 11.83
N ARG A 134 -23.55 11.74 11.89
CA ARG A 134 -24.26 10.79 12.77
C ARG A 134 -23.70 9.37 12.51
N SER A 135 -23.68 8.51 13.53
CA SER A 135 -23.17 7.12 13.48
C SER A 135 -24.00 6.19 12.58
N ASP A 136 -24.09 6.46 11.28
CA ASP A 136 -24.71 5.56 10.32
C ASP A 136 -23.86 4.29 10.09
N LEU A 137 -24.51 3.21 9.65
CA LEU A 137 -23.84 1.93 9.39
C LEU A 137 -22.64 2.11 8.42
N GLY A 138 -22.79 2.98 7.43
CA GLY A 138 -21.72 3.31 6.48
C GLY A 138 -20.50 3.94 7.14
N THR A 139 -20.72 4.87 8.08
CA THR A 139 -19.65 5.42 8.94
C THR A 139 -18.91 4.32 9.70
N LEU A 140 -19.64 3.43 10.35
CA LEU A 140 -19.07 2.38 11.21
C LEU A 140 -18.23 1.38 10.39
N VAL A 141 -18.74 0.96 9.23
CA VAL A 141 -18.03 0.09 8.28
C VAL A 141 -16.75 0.75 7.79
N LYS A 142 -16.80 2.03 7.37
CA LYS A 142 -15.63 2.78 6.91
C LYS A 142 -14.56 2.88 7.99
N PHE A 143 -14.93 3.24 9.22
CA PHE A 143 -13.96 3.29 10.33
C PHE A 143 -13.32 1.94 10.62
N HIS A 144 -14.11 0.86 10.59
CA HIS A 144 -13.60 -0.50 10.80
C HIS A 144 -12.58 -0.88 9.72
N ASN A 145 -12.95 -0.71 8.44
CA ASN A 145 -12.10 -1.08 7.30
C ASN A 145 -10.83 -0.22 7.25
N ASN A 146 -10.93 1.09 7.50
CA ASN A 146 -9.77 1.98 7.62
C ASN A 146 -8.82 1.52 8.73
N ASN A 147 -9.38 1.11 9.88
CA ASN A 147 -8.58 0.57 10.97
C ASN A 147 -7.94 -0.78 10.61
N ALA A 148 -8.65 -1.68 9.94
CA ALA A 148 -8.11 -2.94 9.45
C ALA A 148 -6.94 -2.72 8.46
N GLY A 149 -7.06 -1.73 7.57
CA GLY A 149 -5.99 -1.30 6.66
C GLY A 149 -4.75 -0.78 7.39
N ARG A 150 -4.95 0.12 8.35
CA ARG A 150 -3.88 0.61 9.24
C ARG A 150 -3.16 -0.52 9.98
N LEU A 151 -3.92 -1.49 10.48
CA LEU A 151 -3.38 -2.67 11.15
C LEU A 151 -2.63 -3.60 10.19
N ALA A 152 -3.04 -3.70 8.92
CA ALA A 152 -2.36 -4.51 7.91
C ALA A 152 -0.92 -4.04 7.65
N ILE A 153 -0.68 -2.72 7.69
CA ILE A 153 0.67 -2.14 7.56
C ILE A 153 1.44 -2.32 8.86
N ARG A 154 0.82 -1.94 9.99
CA ARG A 154 1.48 -1.94 11.30
C ARG A 154 1.97 -3.33 11.71
N ASP A 155 1.13 -4.34 11.57
CA ASP A 155 1.44 -5.68 12.06
C ASP A 155 2.36 -6.44 11.08
N ALA A 156 2.64 -5.85 9.92
CA ALA A 156 3.52 -6.34 8.89
C ALA A 156 4.91 -5.66 8.87
N MET A 157 5.15 -4.73 9.80
CA MET A 157 6.47 -4.14 9.98
C MET A 157 7.50 -5.23 10.25
N ARG A 158 8.69 -5.10 9.66
CA ARG A 158 9.76 -6.08 9.80
C ARG A 158 11.06 -5.42 10.21
N LEU A 159 11.91 -6.20 10.85
CA LEU A 159 13.28 -5.79 11.09
C LEU A 159 14.11 -6.11 9.84
N GLU A 160 14.77 -5.10 9.28
CA GLU A 160 15.81 -5.29 8.28
C GLU A 160 17.17 -5.02 8.89
N CYS A 161 18.15 -5.82 8.52
CA CYS A 161 19.50 -5.74 9.05
C CYS A 161 20.52 -5.68 7.92
N LYS A 162 21.59 -4.93 8.14
CA LYS A 162 22.76 -4.91 7.27
C LYS A 162 24.00 -5.35 8.04
N CYS A 163 24.80 -6.17 7.38
CA CYS A 163 26.06 -6.67 7.92
C CYS A 163 27.20 -5.73 7.53
N HIS A 164 28.10 -5.48 8.48
CA HIS A 164 29.19 -4.51 8.35
C HIS A 164 30.54 -5.08 8.81
N GLY A 165 30.66 -6.40 8.97
CA GLY A 165 31.93 -7.05 9.29
C GLY A 165 32.90 -7.04 8.10
N LEU A 166 34.15 -7.41 8.38
CA LEU A 166 35.21 -7.56 7.38
C LEU A 166 34.72 -8.40 6.20
N SER A 167 34.97 -7.92 4.98
CA SER A 167 34.55 -8.54 3.71
C SER A 167 33.05 -8.85 3.59
N GLY A 168 32.18 -8.08 4.29
CA GLY A 168 30.74 -8.29 4.27
C GLY A 168 30.22 -9.35 5.26
N SER A 169 31.07 -9.84 6.17
CA SER A 169 30.66 -10.76 7.23
C SER A 169 29.63 -10.14 8.18
N CYS A 170 28.78 -10.99 8.78
CA CYS A 170 27.72 -10.56 9.71
C CYS A 170 28.13 -10.60 11.19
N THR A 171 29.43 -10.52 11.49
CA THR A 171 29.96 -10.45 12.87
C THR A 171 29.46 -9.22 13.60
N VAL A 172 29.34 -8.11 12.88
CA VAL A 172 28.62 -6.90 13.32
C VAL A 172 27.48 -6.66 12.35
N LYS A 173 26.26 -6.53 12.88
CA LYS A 173 25.08 -6.18 12.08
C LYS A 173 24.23 -5.14 12.79
N THR A 174 23.72 -4.22 11.98
CA THR A 174 22.88 -3.11 12.43
C THR A 174 21.49 -3.30 11.84
N CYS A 175 20.46 -3.15 12.67
CA CYS A 175 19.08 -3.40 12.28
C CYS A 175 18.19 -2.17 12.51
N TRP A 176 17.17 -2.02 11.66
CA TRP A 176 16.15 -0.98 11.74
C TRP A 176 14.78 -1.53 11.38
N LEU A 177 13.75 -0.84 11.82
CA LEU A 177 12.37 -1.19 11.50
C LEU A 177 12.03 -0.65 10.11
N LYS A 178 11.44 -1.49 9.25
CA LYS A 178 11.04 -1.10 7.91
C LYS A 178 9.61 -1.53 7.59
N MET A 179 8.91 -0.69 6.84
CA MET A 179 7.60 -1.01 6.28
C MET A 179 7.71 -2.15 5.26
N PRO A 180 6.69 -3.02 5.19
CA PRO A 180 6.62 -4.04 4.14
C PRO A 180 6.49 -3.38 2.76
N PRO A 181 6.92 -4.05 1.68
CA PRO A 181 6.60 -3.60 0.34
C PRO A 181 5.07 -3.57 0.16
N PHE A 182 4.56 -2.54 -0.53
CA PHE A 182 3.11 -2.33 -0.63
C PHE A 182 2.38 -3.51 -1.29
N ARG A 183 3.05 -4.24 -2.20
CA ARG A 183 2.52 -5.47 -2.82
C ARG A 183 2.12 -6.53 -1.79
N GLU A 184 2.90 -6.67 -0.72
CA GLU A 184 2.61 -7.61 0.38
C GLU A 184 1.40 -7.14 1.19
N VAL A 185 1.28 -5.84 1.45
CA VAL A 185 0.12 -5.25 2.13
C VAL A 185 -1.14 -5.43 1.27
N ALA A 186 -1.06 -5.18 -0.03
CA ALA A 186 -2.16 -5.37 -0.98
C ALA A 186 -2.61 -6.84 -1.02
N GLY A 187 -1.67 -7.79 -1.01
CA GLY A 187 -1.98 -9.22 -0.89
C GLY A 187 -2.77 -9.54 0.38
N ARG A 188 -2.29 -9.09 1.55
CA ARG A 188 -3.02 -9.27 2.83
C ARG A 188 -4.42 -8.66 2.82
N LEU A 189 -4.59 -7.49 2.20
CA LEU A 189 -5.89 -6.84 2.11
C LEU A 189 -6.82 -7.56 1.13
N ARG A 190 -6.27 -8.14 0.06
CA ARG A 190 -7.03 -9.00 -0.86
C ARG A 190 -7.58 -10.23 -0.16
N ASP A 191 -6.75 -10.92 0.63
CA ASP A 191 -7.22 -12.09 1.40
C ASP A 191 -8.33 -11.72 2.39
N ARG A 192 -8.25 -10.53 3.00
CA ARG A 192 -9.28 -9.99 3.90
C ARG A 192 -10.54 -9.53 3.15
N TYR A 193 -10.40 -9.12 1.89
CA TYR A 193 -11.51 -8.77 1.00
C TYR A 193 -12.28 -10.02 0.58
N ASP A 194 -11.58 -11.09 0.22
CA ASP A 194 -12.18 -12.36 -0.19
C ASP A 194 -12.90 -13.04 0.98
N SER A 195 -12.41 -12.83 2.21
CA SER A 195 -13.01 -13.32 3.46
C SER A 195 -13.85 -12.27 4.22
N ALA A 196 -14.24 -11.16 3.56
CA ALA A 196 -14.99 -10.08 4.18
C ALA A 196 -16.39 -10.54 4.65
N ARG A 197 -16.91 -9.92 5.71
CA ARG A 197 -18.18 -10.31 6.33
C ARG A 197 -19.26 -9.26 6.17
N LYS A 198 -20.49 -9.71 5.87
CA LYS A 198 -21.66 -8.85 5.80
C LYS A 198 -22.17 -8.50 7.21
N VAL A 199 -22.46 -7.22 7.44
CA VAL A 199 -22.86 -6.69 8.74
C VAL A 199 -24.09 -5.80 8.64
N THR A 200 -24.88 -5.77 9.70
CA THR A 200 -26.07 -4.93 9.86
C THR A 200 -25.93 -4.03 11.08
N LEU A 201 -26.72 -2.96 11.14
CA LEU A 201 -26.70 -2.05 12.28
C LEU A 201 -27.28 -2.74 13.52
N ARG A 202 -26.65 -2.55 14.68
CA ARG A 202 -27.22 -2.99 15.96
C ARG A 202 -28.30 -2.01 16.44
N ASN A 203 -29.24 -2.51 17.23
CA ASN A 203 -30.30 -1.72 17.85
C ASN A 203 -29.79 -0.56 18.73
N ASP A 204 -28.51 -0.57 19.11
CA ASP A 204 -27.86 0.52 19.85
C ASP A 204 -27.52 1.75 18.97
N GLY A 205 -27.64 1.63 17.64
CA GLY A 205 -27.34 2.68 16.67
C GLY A 205 -25.85 3.07 16.58
N ASN A 206 -24.97 2.40 17.33
CA ASN A 206 -23.56 2.79 17.47
C ASN A 206 -22.58 1.65 17.18
N SER A 207 -23.08 0.44 16.96
CA SER A 207 -22.27 -0.70 16.55
C SER A 207 -22.95 -1.49 15.44
N PHE A 208 -22.19 -2.41 14.84
CA PHE A 208 -22.72 -3.36 13.86
C PHE A 208 -22.63 -4.80 14.40
N MET A 209 -23.46 -5.67 13.85
CA MET A 209 -23.44 -7.10 14.12
C MET A 209 -23.40 -7.90 12.82
N PRO A 210 -23.01 -9.18 12.84
CA PRO A 210 -23.17 -10.04 11.67
C PRO A 210 -24.63 -10.09 11.22
N GLU A 211 -24.88 -10.11 9.91
CA GLU A 211 -26.24 -10.24 9.37
C GLU A 211 -26.88 -11.58 9.75
N SER A 212 -26.09 -12.67 9.72
CA SER A 212 -26.56 -14.00 10.11
C SER A 212 -26.32 -14.24 11.61
N PRO A 213 -27.32 -14.73 12.38
CA PRO A 213 -27.18 -15.02 13.81
C PRO A 213 -26.10 -16.05 14.15
N HIS A 214 -25.82 -16.97 13.22
CA HIS A 214 -24.83 -18.04 13.40
C HIS A 214 -23.42 -17.63 12.95
N ALA A 215 -23.30 -16.46 12.30
CA ALA A 215 -22.01 -15.95 11.86
C ALA A 215 -21.24 -15.34 13.03
N ARG A 216 -19.95 -15.65 13.10
CA ARG A 216 -19.07 -15.06 14.11
C ARG A 216 -18.92 -13.55 13.86
N PRO A 217 -18.85 -12.71 14.92
CA PRO A 217 -18.48 -11.31 14.79
C PRO A 217 -17.17 -11.10 14.03
N ALA A 218 -17.11 -10.04 13.22
CA ALA A 218 -15.87 -9.67 12.52
C ALA A 218 -14.83 -9.18 13.54
N ASN A 219 -13.60 -9.66 13.41
CA ASN A 219 -12.50 -9.16 14.22
C ASN A 219 -11.93 -7.86 13.63
N LYS A 220 -11.09 -7.15 14.39
CA LYS A 220 -10.48 -5.87 13.96
C LYS A 220 -9.56 -5.94 12.73
N TYR A 221 -9.20 -7.14 12.27
CA TYR A 221 -8.32 -7.38 11.12
C TYR A 221 -9.09 -7.74 9.85
N GLN A 222 -10.37 -8.10 9.98
CA GLN A 222 -11.22 -8.45 8.84
C GLN A 222 -11.79 -7.20 8.20
N LEU A 223 -12.19 -7.32 6.93
CA LEU A 223 -13.00 -6.31 6.27
C LEU A 223 -14.48 -6.66 6.42
N VAL A 224 -15.31 -5.63 6.47
CA VAL A 224 -16.77 -5.76 6.56
C VAL A 224 -17.45 -4.95 5.48
N PHE A 225 -18.66 -5.38 5.11
CA PHE A 225 -19.51 -4.66 4.15
C PHE A 225 -20.97 -4.70 4.61
N ALA A 226 -21.76 -3.69 4.24
CA ALA A 226 -23.16 -3.60 4.61
C ALA A 226 -24.07 -4.07 3.46
N ASP A 227 -23.81 -3.55 2.26
CA ASP A 227 -24.63 -3.79 1.08
C ASP A 227 -23.94 -4.79 0.14
N ASP A 228 -24.75 -5.61 -0.53
CA ASP A 228 -24.26 -6.51 -1.56
C ASP A 228 -23.69 -5.73 -2.74
N SER A 229 -22.65 -6.30 -3.36
CA SER A 229 -22.01 -5.65 -4.50
C SER A 229 -22.96 -5.70 -5.71
N PRO A 230 -23.07 -4.61 -6.49
CA PRO A 230 -23.90 -4.60 -7.69
C PRO A 230 -23.31 -5.52 -8.75
N ASP A 231 -24.10 -5.79 -9.79
CA ASP A 231 -23.56 -6.38 -11.01
C ASP A 231 -22.59 -5.39 -11.69
N PHE A 232 -21.39 -5.88 -12.02
CA PHE A 232 -20.37 -5.13 -12.73
C PHE A 232 -20.22 -5.58 -14.19
N CYS A 233 -20.97 -6.61 -14.61
CA CYS A 233 -20.90 -7.18 -15.94
C CYS A 233 -21.43 -6.22 -17.01
N THR A 234 -22.49 -5.48 -16.68
CA THR A 234 -23.15 -4.53 -17.58
C THR A 234 -22.89 -3.08 -17.15
N PRO A 235 -22.78 -2.14 -18.11
CA PRO A 235 -22.65 -0.73 -17.77
C PRO A 235 -23.91 -0.23 -17.07
N ASN A 236 -23.75 0.39 -15.92
CA ASN A 236 -24.84 0.95 -15.11
C ASN A 236 -24.39 2.28 -14.47
N SER A 237 -24.94 3.39 -14.98
CA SER A 237 -24.61 4.74 -14.52
C SER A 237 -25.05 5.01 -13.07
N LYS A 238 -26.07 4.31 -12.56
CA LYS A 238 -26.56 4.50 -11.18
C LYS A 238 -25.61 3.94 -10.14
N THR A 239 -24.95 2.82 -10.45
CA THR A 239 -23.96 2.18 -9.57
C THR A 239 -22.52 2.59 -9.89
N GLY A 240 -22.31 3.26 -11.03
CA GLY A 240 -20.98 3.59 -11.55
C GLY A 240 -20.26 2.40 -12.19
N ALA A 241 -20.97 1.30 -12.49
CA ALA A 241 -20.39 0.17 -13.18
C ALA A 241 -20.16 0.52 -14.66
N LEU A 242 -18.95 0.32 -15.17
CA LEU A 242 -18.60 0.56 -16.58
C LEU A 242 -18.89 -0.65 -17.48
N GLY A 243 -19.21 -1.81 -16.90
CA GLY A 243 -19.28 -3.08 -17.61
C GLY A 243 -17.90 -3.74 -17.80
N THR A 244 -17.91 -4.95 -18.36
CA THR A 244 -16.68 -5.72 -18.61
C THR A 244 -16.34 -5.93 -20.09
N GLN A 245 -17.17 -5.43 -21.00
CA GLN A 245 -16.94 -5.48 -22.44
C GLN A 245 -15.63 -4.75 -22.81
N GLY A 246 -14.85 -5.31 -23.75
CA GLY A 246 -13.59 -4.72 -24.18
C GLY A 246 -12.41 -4.90 -23.21
N ARG A 247 -12.61 -5.54 -22.05
CA ARG A 247 -11.52 -5.82 -21.11
C ARG A 247 -10.70 -7.02 -21.54
N GLU A 248 -9.37 -6.92 -21.38
CA GLU A 248 -8.49 -8.07 -21.58
C GLU A 248 -8.63 -9.09 -20.44
N CYS A 249 -8.74 -10.36 -20.81
CA CYS A 249 -8.90 -11.48 -19.89
C CYS A 249 -7.82 -12.54 -20.12
N ASN A 250 -7.60 -13.38 -19.11
CA ASN A 250 -6.62 -14.45 -19.15
C ASN A 250 -7.30 -15.83 -19.09
N VAL A 251 -7.13 -16.63 -20.15
CA VAL A 251 -7.76 -17.96 -20.25
C VAL A 251 -7.16 -18.96 -19.26
N THR A 252 -5.86 -18.84 -18.96
CA THR A 252 -5.13 -19.78 -18.10
C THR A 252 -5.15 -19.38 -16.62
N SER A 253 -5.66 -18.18 -16.28
CA SER A 253 -5.69 -17.73 -14.88
C SER A 253 -6.73 -18.49 -14.08
N SER A 254 -6.48 -18.67 -12.78
CA SER A 254 -7.47 -19.16 -11.80
C SER A 254 -8.14 -18.04 -11.00
N GLY A 255 -7.73 -16.79 -11.22
CA GLY A 255 -8.17 -15.61 -10.48
C GLY A 255 -9.42 -14.93 -11.02
N SER A 256 -9.65 -13.69 -10.59
CA SER A 256 -10.75 -12.83 -11.04
C SER A 256 -10.57 -12.32 -12.47
N ASP A 257 -9.38 -12.46 -13.05
CA ASP A 257 -9.02 -12.14 -14.43
C ASP A 257 -9.32 -13.28 -15.42
N ARG A 258 -9.81 -14.43 -14.92
CA ARG A 258 -10.21 -15.56 -15.76
C ARG A 258 -11.34 -15.17 -16.71
N CYS A 259 -11.25 -15.54 -17.98
CA CYS A 259 -12.17 -15.06 -19.02
C CYS A 259 -13.65 -15.41 -18.79
N ASP A 260 -13.97 -16.61 -18.30
CA ASP A 260 -15.34 -17.00 -17.95
C ASP A 260 -15.96 -16.08 -16.88
N ARG A 261 -15.17 -15.71 -15.86
CA ARG A 261 -15.60 -14.87 -14.76
C ARG A 261 -15.58 -13.38 -15.12
N LEU A 262 -14.50 -12.90 -15.75
CA LEU A 262 -14.34 -11.50 -16.11
C LEU A 262 -15.31 -11.07 -17.21
N CYS A 263 -15.54 -11.93 -18.20
CA CYS A 263 -16.47 -11.68 -19.29
C CYS A 263 -17.90 -12.14 -18.97
N CYS A 264 -18.16 -12.55 -17.72
CA CYS A 264 -19.49 -12.95 -17.23
C CYS A 264 -20.17 -14.00 -18.13
N ASN A 265 -19.39 -14.98 -18.57
CA ASN A 265 -19.79 -16.05 -19.49
C ASN A 265 -20.31 -15.60 -20.88
N ARG A 266 -20.11 -14.33 -21.27
CA ARG A 266 -20.48 -13.84 -22.62
C ARG A 266 -19.51 -14.29 -23.73
N GLY A 267 -18.37 -14.85 -23.35
CA GLY A 267 -17.29 -15.21 -24.28
C GLY A 267 -16.25 -14.09 -24.45
N HIS A 268 -15.23 -14.39 -25.26
CA HIS A 268 -14.13 -13.48 -25.55
C HIS A 268 -13.62 -13.69 -26.98
N THR A 269 -13.14 -12.63 -27.60
CA THR A 269 -12.44 -12.69 -28.89
C THR A 269 -10.95 -12.84 -28.67
N ARG A 270 -10.31 -13.74 -29.40
CA ARG A 270 -8.86 -13.93 -29.40
C ARG A 270 -8.24 -13.23 -30.60
N ARG A 271 -7.32 -12.30 -30.35
CA ARG A 271 -6.51 -11.61 -31.38
C ARG A 271 -5.03 -11.85 -31.12
N ILE A 272 -4.24 -11.98 -32.17
CA ILE A 272 -2.77 -12.02 -32.06
C ILE A 272 -2.28 -10.59 -32.28
N VAL A 273 -1.57 -10.06 -31.30
CA VAL A 273 -0.98 -8.72 -31.36
C VAL A 273 0.53 -8.87 -31.46
N GLU A 274 1.13 -8.13 -32.37
CA GLU A 274 2.58 -8.01 -32.49
C GLU A 274 3.06 -6.90 -31.57
N GLU A 275 3.98 -7.23 -30.66
CA GLU A 275 4.59 -6.29 -29.72
C GLU A 275 6.11 -6.35 -29.86
N GLN A 276 6.74 -5.17 -29.91
CA GLN A 276 8.19 -5.08 -30.01
C GLN A 276 8.82 -5.09 -28.61
N THR A 277 9.44 -6.20 -28.24
CA THR A 277 10.04 -6.39 -26.91
C THR A 277 11.57 -6.35 -26.97
N ASN A 278 12.21 -5.95 -25.87
CA ASN A 278 13.66 -6.06 -25.75
C ASN A 278 14.01 -7.54 -25.53
N CYS A 279 14.85 -8.08 -26.39
CA CYS A 279 15.27 -9.47 -26.36
C CYS A 279 16.79 -9.57 -26.44
N LYS A 280 17.33 -10.75 -26.11
CA LYS A 280 18.77 -11.06 -26.23
C LYS A 280 19.68 -9.98 -25.64
N CYS A 281 19.30 -9.45 -24.48
CA CYS A 281 20.08 -8.43 -23.81
C CYS A 281 21.42 -9.00 -23.36
N VAL A 282 22.51 -8.37 -23.79
CA VAL A 282 23.89 -8.69 -23.38
C VAL A 282 24.42 -7.56 -22.53
N PHE A 283 24.97 -7.92 -21.37
CA PHE A 283 25.72 -7.00 -20.53
C PHE A 283 27.17 -6.93 -21.03
N LYS A 284 27.60 -5.75 -21.48
CA LYS A 284 28.99 -5.47 -21.82
C LYS A 284 29.71 -5.02 -20.57
N TRP A 285 30.79 -5.72 -20.24
CA TRP A 285 31.66 -5.34 -19.13
C TRP A 285 32.15 -3.89 -19.34
N CYS A 286 32.05 -3.06 -18.29
CA CYS A 286 31.97 -1.58 -18.32
C CYS A 286 30.54 -0.97 -18.43
N CYS A 287 29.56 -1.63 -17.81
CA CYS A 287 28.27 -1.05 -17.36
C CYS A 287 27.22 -0.72 -18.45
N GLU A 288 27.33 -1.30 -19.64
CA GLU A 288 26.35 -1.10 -20.71
C GLU A 288 25.50 -2.37 -20.90
N VAL A 289 24.19 -2.20 -21.05
CA VAL A 289 23.28 -3.28 -21.46
C VAL A 289 22.80 -2.97 -22.87
N THR A 290 23.16 -3.82 -23.82
CA THR A 290 22.68 -3.73 -25.21
C THR A 290 21.66 -4.83 -25.47
N CYS A 291 20.47 -4.46 -25.92
CA CYS A 291 19.40 -5.39 -26.28
C CYS A 291 19.04 -5.23 -27.76
N GLU A 292 18.65 -6.33 -28.41
CA GLU A 292 17.97 -6.31 -29.69
C GLU A 292 16.48 -6.03 -29.50
N LYS A 293 15.81 -5.54 -30.55
CA LYS A 293 14.35 -5.43 -30.61
C LYS A 293 13.79 -6.65 -31.33
N CYS A 294 13.10 -7.53 -30.63
CA CYS A 294 12.40 -8.67 -31.23
C CYS A 294 10.93 -8.33 -31.42
N LEU A 295 10.34 -8.89 -32.47
CA LEU A 295 8.90 -8.90 -32.67
C LEU A 295 8.34 -10.15 -31.98
N GLU A 296 7.48 -9.97 -30.99
CA GLU A 296 6.84 -11.04 -30.25
C GLU A 296 5.33 -11.05 -30.53
N HIS A 297 4.79 -12.24 -30.84
CA HIS A 297 3.37 -12.40 -31.06
C HIS A 297 2.69 -12.84 -29.77
N ARG A 298 1.83 -11.98 -29.22
CA ARG A 298 1.06 -12.26 -28.01
C ARG A 298 -0.41 -12.47 -28.34
N ALA A 299 -0.96 -13.58 -27.85
CA ALA A 299 -2.41 -13.80 -27.91
C ALA A 299 -3.09 -12.95 -26.82
N VAL A 300 -3.95 -12.03 -27.25
CA VAL A 300 -4.77 -11.18 -26.38
C VAL A 300 -6.22 -11.63 -26.49
N ASN A 301 -6.85 -11.89 -25.34
CA ASN A 301 -8.25 -12.26 -25.26
C ASN A 301 -9.04 -11.08 -24.70
N THR A 302 -10.11 -10.68 -25.37
CA THR A 302 -10.90 -9.50 -25.02
C THR A 302 -12.37 -9.87 -24.86
N CYS A 303 -13.00 -9.45 -23.76
CA CYS A 303 -14.40 -9.76 -23.46
C CYS A 303 -15.37 -9.15 -24.48
N LEU A 304 -16.41 -9.93 -24.81
CA LEU A 304 -17.55 -9.52 -25.64
C LEU A 304 -18.56 -8.65 -24.89
#